data_AF-A0A7S1Z2Z5-F1
#
_entry.id   AF-A0A7S1Z2Z5-F1
#
_cell.length_a   1.000
_cell.length_b   1.000
_cell.length_c   1.000
_cell.angle_alpha   90.00
_cell.angle_beta   90.00
_cell.angle_gamma   90.00
#
_symmetry.space_group_name_H-M   'P 1'
#
loop_
_entity.id
_entity.type
_entity.pdbx_description
1 polymer ?
#
loop_
_entity_poly.entity_id
_entity_poly.type
_entity_poly.pdbx_seq_one_letter_code
_entity_poly.pdbx_strand_id
1 'polypeptide(L)'
;KCHLGVGFNLSLTATSKHWRIGTRMRHPPTGKQSYLLLRTSPPVFDHRELQTIIDFSLRSLYGEFNPHRVVVLACREPPSDSSKADKKNNAKKAIPVRREYEALLRTDAASVGPVRAACVFCSPPSHLKGTLYRLDCLRVEDSMHLLGWEDKGMS
;
A
#
# COMPACT_ATOMS: atom_id res chain seq x y z
N LYS A 1 8.52 -56.89 55.07
CA LYS A 1 7.84 -57.80 54.12
C LYS A 1 8.50 -57.62 52.77
N CYS A 2 9.20 -58.65 52.32
CA CYS A 2 9.97 -58.70 51.06
C CYS A 2 9.08 -59.21 49.90
N HIS A 3 9.65 -59.17 48.69
CA HIS A 3 9.21 -59.73 47.39
C HIS A 3 8.25 -58.85 46.58
N LEU A 4 8.34 -58.69 45.25
CA LEU A 4 9.19 -59.16 44.11
C LEU A 4 8.83 -58.14 42.99
N GLY A 5 9.71 -57.59 42.16
CA GLY A 5 10.56 -58.27 41.19
C GLY A 5 10.21 -57.78 39.77
N VAL A 6 11.19 -57.91 38.88
CA VAL A 6 11.13 -57.81 37.40
C VAL A 6 11.24 -56.41 36.79
N GLY A 7 12.47 -56.10 36.36
CA GLY A 7 12.73 -55.04 35.38
C GLY A 7 12.36 -55.46 33.96
N PHE A 8 12.17 -54.46 33.10
CA PHE A 8 12.37 -54.60 31.67
C PHE A 8 12.97 -53.29 31.14
N ASN A 9 14.26 -53.37 30.79
CA ASN A 9 14.90 -52.41 29.88
C ASN A 9 14.26 -52.60 28.51
N LEU A 10 13.60 -51.57 27.98
CA LEU A 10 13.20 -51.52 26.57
C LEU A 10 13.47 -50.11 26.02
N SER A 11 14.70 -50.02 25.50
CA SER A 11 15.09 -49.39 24.24
C SER A 11 14.32 -48.16 23.75
N LEU A 12 15.07 -47.07 23.63
CA LEU A 12 14.81 -45.92 22.77
C LEU A 12 14.29 -46.36 21.38
N THR A 13 13.09 -45.92 21.03
CA THR A 13 12.76 -45.65 19.62
C THR A 13 12.15 -44.26 19.51
N ALA A 14 12.87 -43.42 18.78
CA ALA A 14 12.47 -42.09 18.40
C ALA A 14 11.19 -42.12 17.58
N THR A 15 10.26 -41.21 17.86
CA THR A 15 9.57 -40.52 16.78
C THR A 15 9.49 -39.03 17.12
N SER A 16 10.39 -38.29 16.45
CA SER A 16 10.35 -36.84 16.29
C SER A 16 8.93 -36.42 15.90
N LYS A 17 8.19 -35.82 16.83
CA LYS A 17 6.95 -35.12 16.51
C LYS A 17 7.34 -33.79 15.86
N HIS A 18 7.48 -33.89 14.54
CA HIS A 18 7.59 -32.79 13.61
C HIS A 18 6.42 -31.82 13.83
N TRP A 19 6.70 -30.63 14.36
CA TRP A 19 5.74 -29.53 14.32
C TRP A 19 5.76 -28.98 12.89
N ARG A 20 4.88 -29.49 12.03
CA ARG A 20 4.62 -28.86 10.72
C ARG A 20 3.83 -27.58 10.95
N ILE A 21 4.54 -26.50 11.28
CA ILE A 21 3.99 -25.15 11.14
C ILE A 21 4.08 -24.82 9.65
N GLY A 22 2.96 -24.98 8.98
CA GLY A 22 2.87 -24.76 7.53
C GLY A 22 1.43 -24.64 7.04
N THR A 23 0.47 -24.32 7.91
CA THR A 23 -0.81 -23.78 7.45
C THR A 23 -0.54 -22.37 6.97
N ARG A 24 -0.39 -22.24 5.65
CA ARG A 24 -0.55 -20.96 4.95
C ARG A 24 -1.98 -20.50 5.25
N MET A 25 -2.16 -19.79 6.38
CA MET A 25 -3.42 -19.13 6.70
C MET A 25 -3.64 -18.06 5.63
N ARG A 26 -4.29 -18.45 4.52
CA ARG A 26 -4.96 -17.50 3.66
C ARG A 26 -6.17 -17.05 4.45
N HIS A 27 -6.07 -15.87 5.07
CA HIS A 27 -7.25 -15.19 5.58
C HIS A 27 -8.30 -15.09 4.47
N PRO A 28 -9.59 -15.28 4.78
CA PRO A 28 -10.64 -15.19 3.78
C PRO A 28 -10.70 -13.77 3.23
N PRO A 29 -10.75 -13.55 1.90
CA PRO A 29 -11.00 -12.23 1.35
C PRO A 29 -12.50 -11.94 1.52
N THR A 30 -12.86 -11.46 2.71
CA THR A 30 -14.20 -10.94 3.03
C THR A 30 -14.14 -9.49 3.49
N GLY A 31 -12.97 -8.85 3.38
CA GLY A 31 -12.79 -7.43 3.66
C GLY A 31 -13.40 -6.60 2.55
N LYS A 32 -14.32 -5.70 2.91
CA LYS A 32 -14.75 -4.60 2.04
C LYS A 32 -13.50 -3.88 1.53
N GLN A 33 -13.42 -3.66 0.23
CA GLN A 33 -12.34 -2.90 -0.39
C GLN A 33 -12.70 -1.40 -0.36
N SER A 34 -11.69 -0.57 -0.25
CA SER A 34 -11.79 0.88 -0.39
C SER A 34 -10.74 1.37 -1.38
N TYR A 35 -11.07 2.46 -2.05
CA TYR A 35 -10.27 3.10 -3.07
C TYR A 35 -9.87 4.49 -2.58
N LEU A 36 -8.61 4.85 -2.78
CA LEU A 36 -8.09 6.16 -2.39
C LEU A 36 -7.57 6.88 -3.63
N LEU A 37 -7.94 8.15 -3.76
CA LEU A 37 -7.34 9.06 -4.71
C LEU A 37 -6.25 9.85 -4.00
N LEU A 38 -5.01 9.70 -4.46
CA LEU A 38 -3.82 10.30 -3.89
C LEU A 38 -3.26 11.31 -4.88
N ARG A 39 -2.73 12.42 -4.37
CA ARG A 39 -1.95 13.40 -5.14
C ARG A 39 -0.49 13.35 -4.69
N THR A 40 0.41 13.37 -5.66
CA THR A 40 1.86 13.24 -5.44
C THR A 40 2.60 14.51 -5.85
N SER A 41 3.55 14.92 -5.02
CA SER A 41 4.50 16.01 -5.31
C SER A 41 5.87 15.67 -4.72
N PRO A 42 6.95 15.54 -5.53
CA PRO A 42 6.96 15.65 -6.99
C PRO A 42 6.13 14.55 -7.68
N PRO A 43 5.83 14.70 -8.99
CA PRO A 43 5.12 13.69 -9.77
C PRO A 43 5.77 12.32 -9.71
N VAL A 44 4.98 11.29 -9.40
CA VAL A 44 5.40 9.89 -9.55
C VAL A 44 4.60 9.27 -10.70
N PHE A 45 5.28 9.04 -11.82
CA PHE A 45 4.65 8.54 -13.05
C PHE A 45 4.46 7.02 -13.03
N ASP A 46 5.44 6.30 -12.46
CA ASP A 46 5.39 4.84 -12.37
C ASP A 46 4.65 4.39 -11.11
N HIS A 47 3.54 3.69 -11.31
CA HIS A 47 2.77 3.07 -10.22
C HIS A 47 3.61 2.11 -9.38
N ARG A 48 4.63 1.46 -9.96
CA ARG A 48 5.52 0.53 -9.22
C ARG A 48 6.48 1.27 -8.30
N GLU A 49 6.96 2.42 -8.72
CA GLU A 49 7.76 3.30 -7.87
C GLU A 49 6.92 3.78 -6.69
N LEU A 50 5.71 4.28 -6.96
CA LEU A 50 4.79 4.71 -5.90
C LEU A 50 4.41 3.55 -4.96
N GLN A 51 4.16 2.35 -5.50
CA GLN A 51 3.92 1.14 -4.72
C GLN A 51 5.08 0.89 -3.76
N THR A 52 6.32 0.96 -4.25
CA THR A 52 7.52 0.73 -3.44
C THR A 52 7.66 1.77 -2.33
N ILE A 53 7.38 3.06 -2.61
CA ILE A 53 7.41 4.14 -1.62
C ILE A 53 6.37 3.87 -0.51
N ILE A 54 5.14 3.51 -0.87
CA ILE A 54 4.07 3.29 0.10
C ILE A 54 4.35 2.01 0.92
N ASP A 55 4.79 0.93 0.30
CA ASP A 55 5.12 -0.32 0.99
C ASP A 55 6.26 -0.13 1.98
N PHE A 56 7.29 0.62 1.59
CA PHE A 56 8.38 0.97 2.49
C PHE A 56 7.88 1.85 3.65
N SER A 57 7.03 2.83 3.37
CA SER A 57 6.46 3.72 4.39
C SER A 57 5.59 2.95 5.39
N LEU A 58 4.78 2.00 4.92
CA LEU A 58 4.00 1.09 5.77
C LEU A 58 4.91 0.24 6.67
N ARG A 59 5.99 -0.33 6.11
CA ARG A 59 6.97 -1.10 6.90
C ARG A 59 7.70 -0.24 7.91
N SER A 60 8.00 1.01 7.57
CA SER A 60 8.67 1.94 8.48
C SER A 60 7.80 2.32 9.68
N LEU A 61 6.48 2.42 9.49
CA LEU A 61 5.55 2.76 10.57
C LEU A 61 5.10 1.56 11.40
N TYR A 62 4.82 0.43 10.75
CA TYR A 62 4.16 -0.73 11.37
C TYR A 62 5.07 -1.97 11.48
N GLY A 63 6.31 -1.89 11.00
CA GLY A 63 7.27 -2.97 11.01
C GLY A 63 7.19 -3.93 9.81
N GLU A 64 8.11 -4.88 9.78
CA GLU A 64 8.29 -5.81 8.66
C GLU A 64 7.08 -6.74 8.46
N PHE A 65 6.42 -7.13 9.55
CA PHE A 65 5.22 -7.99 9.55
C PHE A 65 3.90 -7.20 9.47
N ASN A 66 3.91 -6.04 8.83
CA ASN A 66 2.70 -5.22 8.71
C ASN A 66 1.55 -6.00 8.02
N PRO A 67 0.33 -5.96 8.58
CA PRO A 67 -0.82 -6.65 8.01
C PRO A 67 -1.53 -5.84 6.91
N HIS A 68 -1.19 -4.56 6.78
CA HIS A 68 -1.86 -3.63 5.88
C HIS A 68 -1.39 -3.81 4.44
N ARG A 69 -2.34 -4.01 3.53
CA ARG A 69 -2.04 -4.20 2.10
C ARG A 69 -2.63 -3.08 1.28
N VAL A 70 -1.85 -2.59 0.34
CA VAL A 70 -2.29 -1.57 -0.62
C VAL A 70 -1.73 -1.91 -1.99
N VAL A 71 -2.53 -1.63 -3.02
CA VAL A 71 -2.13 -1.80 -4.41
C VAL A 71 -2.36 -0.47 -5.12
N VAL A 72 -1.30 0.10 -5.69
CA VAL A 72 -1.39 1.23 -6.61
C VAL A 72 -1.84 0.68 -7.95
N LEU A 73 -3.05 1.05 -8.37
CA LEU A 73 -3.66 0.57 -9.61
C LEU A 73 -3.15 1.34 -10.83
N ALA A 74 -3.04 2.66 -10.69
CA ALA A 74 -2.64 3.53 -11.79
C ALA A 74 -2.17 4.90 -11.29
N CYS A 75 -1.42 5.61 -12.13
CA CYS A 75 -0.99 6.98 -11.92
C CYS A 75 -1.23 7.78 -13.20
N ARG A 76 -1.78 8.99 -13.11
CA ARG A 76 -2.08 9.87 -14.25
C ARG A 76 -1.87 11.34 -13.92
N GLU A 77 -1.67 12.16 -14.95
CA GLU A 77 -1.84 13.60 -14.79
C GLU A 77 -3.32 13.88 -14.48
N PRO A 78 -3.62 14.78 -13.52
CA PRO A 78 -4.99 15.18 -13.25
C PRO A 78 -5.62 15.73 -14.54
N PRO A 79 -6.92 15.52 -14.75
CA PRO A 79 -7.61 16.11 -15.88
C PRO A 79 -7.38 17.61 -15.86
N SER A 80 -6.87 18.15 -16.97
CA SER A 80 -6.76 19.59 -17.12
C SER A 80 -8.17 20.15 -17.20
N ASP A 81 -8.57 20.95 -16.20
CA ASP A 81 -9.77 21.77 -16.27
C ASP A 81 -9.58 22.80 -17.40
N SER A 82 -9.81 22.35 -18.63
CA SER A 82 -9.77 23.17 -19.85
C SER A 82 -10.97 24.12 -19.94
N SER A 83 -11.79 24.21 -18.89
CA SER A 83 -12.96 25.07 -18.78
C SER A 83 -12.72 26.35 -17.97
N LYS A 84 -11.55 26.98 -18.09
CA LYS A 84 -11.33 28.40 -17.70
C LYS A 84 -10.00 28.98 -18.21
N ALA A 85 -9.64 28.68 -19.46
CA ALA A 85 -8.65 29.50 -20.16
C ALA A 85 -9.36 30.69 -20.82
N ASP A 86 -9.77 31.66 -20.00
CA ASP A 86 -10.03 33.00 -20.52
C ASP A 86 -8.73 33.52 -21.13
N LYS A 87 -8.66 33.42 -22.46
CA LYS A 87 -7.73 34.17 -23.30
C LYS A 87 -7.96 35.66 -23.03
N LYS A 88 -7.23 36.23 -22.07
CA LYS A 88 -6.92 37.66 -22.12
C LYS A 88 -5.67 38.01 -21.32
N ASN A 89 -4.60 38.23 -22.08
CA ASN A 89 -3.53 39.20 -21.85
C ASN A 89 -3.12 39.46 -20.41
N ASN A 90 -2.00 38.87 -19.97
CA ASN A 90 -0.85 39.65 -19.53
C ASN A 90 0.37 38.75 -19.30
N ALA A 91 1.46 39.08 -19.98
CA ALA A 91 2.77 38.52 -19.77
C ALA A 91 3.30 38.91 -18.38
N LYS A 92 2.98 38.12 -17.35
CA LYS A 92 3.68 38.13 -16.07
C LYS A 92 4.04 36.69 -15.74
N LYS A 93 5.35 36.42 -15.73
CA LYS A 93 6.05 35.20 -15.26
C LYS A 93 5.08 34.06 -14.94
N ALA A 94 4.88 33.15 -15.89
CA ALA A 94 4.22 31.89 -15.62
C ALA A 94 4.99 31.20 -14.50
N ILE A 95 4.44 31.25 -13.28
CA ILE A 95 4.85 30.37 -12.19
C ILE A 95 4.73 28.97 -12.78
N PRO A 96 5.79 28.14 -12.78
CA PRO A 96 5.70 26.80 -13.33
C PRO A 96 4.54 26.12 -12.59
N VAL A 97 3.47 25.84 -13.33
CA VAL A 97 2.35 25.04 -12.84
C VAL A 97 3.01 23.75 -12.38
N ARG A 98 3.14 23.58 -11.06
CA ARG A 98 3.69 22.36 -10.48
C ARG A 98 2.82 21.25 -11.06
N ARG A 99 3.41 20.41 -11.92
CA ARG A 99 2.69 19.24 -12.40
C ARG A 99 2.38 18.44 -11.16
N GLU A 100 1.11 18.35 -10.81
CA GLU A 100 0.61 17.46 -9.78
C GLU A 100 0.26 16.15 -10.49
N TYR A 101 0.40 15.02 -9.81
CA TYR A 101 0.08 13.72 -10.39
C TYR A 101 -0.84 12.97 -9.45
N GLU A 102 -1.87 12.34 -9.99
CA GLU A 102 -2.86 11.60 -9.23
C GLU A 102 -2.64 10.11 -9.36
N ALA A 103 -2.80 9.39 -8.25
CA ALA A 103 -2.69 7.95 -8.19
C ALA A 103 -3.95 7.35 -7.58
N LEU A 104 -4.37 6.23 -8.14
CA LEU A 104 -5.47 5.44 -7.64
C LEU A 104 -4.92 4.25 -6.85
N LEU A 105 -5.32 4.14 -5.59
CA LEU A 105 -4.92 3.06 -4.70
C LEU A 105 -6.15 2.22 -4.35
N ARG A 106 -5.93 0.93 -4.12
CA ARG A 106 -6.93 0.00 -3.55
C ARG A 106 -6.36 -0.64 -2.29
N THR A 107 -7.16 -0.72 -1.25
CA THR A 107 -6.79 -1.33 0.03
C THR A 107 -8.02 -1.93 0.70
N ASP A 108 -7.81 -2.76 1.73
CA ASP A 108 -8.90 -3.19 2.60
C ASP A 108 -9.42 -1.99 3.40
N ALA A 109 -10.73 -1.91 3.63
CA ALA A 109 -11.34 -0.80 4.38
C ALA A 109 -10.70 -0.58 5.76
N ALA A 110 -10.31 -1.65 6.44
CA ALA A 110 -9.62 -1.60 7.72
C ALA A 110 -8.19 -1.00 7.64
N SER A 111 -7.59 -1.01 6.45
CA SER A 111 -6.23 -0.51 6.20
C SER A 111 -6.22 0.93 5.69
N VAL A 112 -7.37 1.57 5.45
CA VAL A 112 -7.45 2.97 4.98
C VAL A 112 -6.71 3.94 5.92
N GLY A 113 -6.98 3.89 7.22
CA GLY A 113 -6.31 4.74 8.20
C GLY A 113 -4.79 4.54 8.21
N PRO A 114 -4.32 3.29 8.33
CA PRO A 114 -2.90 2.96 8.25
C PRO A 114 -2.21 3.41 6.95
N VAL A 115 -2.85 3.23 5.80
CA VAL A 115 -2.34 3.67 4.50
C VAL A 115 -2.26 5.20 4.44
N ARG A 116 -3.27 5.92 4.92
CA ARG A 116 -3.22 7.40 5.00
C ARG A 116 -2.09 7.89 5.88
N ALA A 117 -1.87 7.24 7.04
CA ALA A 117 -0.75 7.57 7.91
C ALA A 117 0.60 7.33 7.21
N ALA A 118 0.74 6.24 6.45
CA ALA A 118 1.94 5.97 5.66
C ALA A 118 2.18 7.00 4.56
N CYS A 119 1.13 7.53 3.94
CA CYS A 119 1.25 8.64 2.98
C CYS A 119 1.72 9.94 3.67
N VAL A 120 1.20 10.25 4.87
CA VAL A 120 1.58 11.45 5.63
C VAL A 120 3.02 11.36 6.14
N PHE A 121 3.40 10.23 6.73
CA PHE A 121 4.76 9.96 7.21
C PHE A 121 5.59 9.23 6.15
N CYS A 122 5.48 9.69 4.91
CA CYS A 122 6.16 9.09 3.76
C CYS A 122 7.66 8.97 4.04
N SER A 123 8.15 7.74 4.01
CA SER A 123 9.54 7.39 4.25
C SER A 123 10.06 6.69 3.00
N PRO A 124 10.67 7.41 2.04
CA PRO A 124 11.11 6.78 0.81
C PRO A 124 12.25 5.79 1.05
N PRO A 125 12.37 4.74 0.22
CA PRO A 125 13.48 3.79 0.30
C PRO A 125 14.82 4.48 0.03
N SER A 126 15.93 3.83 0.43
CA SER A 126 17.28 4.41 0.40
C SER A 126 17.72 5.00 -0.95
N HIS A 127 17.33 4.37 -2.05
CA HIS A 127 17.65 4.83 -3.40
C HIS A 127 16.86 6.09 -3.83
N LEU A 128 15.82 6.49 -3.08
CA LEU A 128 14.99 7.68 -3.31
C LEU A 128 15.10 8.73 -2.18
N LYS A 129 15.99 8.53 -1.19
CA LYS A 129 16.11 9.39 0.01
C LYS A 129 16.42 10.87 -0.25
N GLY A 130 16.89 11.22 -1.45
CA GLY A 130 17.18 12.60 -1.84
C GLY A 130 15.96 13.44 -2.18
N THR A 131 14.79 12.81 -2.33
CA THR A 131 13.55 13.47 -2.75
C THR A 131 12.54 13.47 -1.61
N LEU A 132 12.03 14.66 -1.27
CA LEU A 132 10.91 14.80 -0.34
C LEU A 132 9.60 14.60 -1.09
N TYR A 133 8.94 13.46 -0.84
CA TYR A 133 7.63 13.16 -1.40
C TYR A 133 6.52 13.63 -0.45
N ARG A 134 5.58 14.38 -1.02
CA ARG A 134 4.31 14.72 -0.40
C ARG A 134 3.21 13.92 -1.08
N LEU A 135 2.51 13.11 -0.27
CA LEU A 135 1.46 12.22 -0.71
C LEU A 135 0.15 12.63 -0.02
N ASP A 136 -0.65 13.43 -0.71
CA ASP A 136 -1.90 13.98 -0.18
C ASP A 136 -3.08 13.09 -0.57
N CYS A 137 -3.76 12.50 0.41
CA CYS A 137 -4.99 11.74 0.16
C CYS A 137 -6.16 12.73 -0.05
N LEU A 138 -6.69 12.77 -1.26
CA LEU A 138 -7.77 13.68 -1.65
C LEU A 138 -9.13 13.12 -1.25
N ARG A 139 -9.37 11.85 -1.58
CA ARG A 139 -10.67 11.18 -1.41
C ARG A 139 -10.50 9.70 -1.10
N VAL A 140 -11.49 9.14 -0.40
CA VAL A 140 -11.62 7.72 -0.11
C VAL A 140 -13.05 7.31 -0.39
N GLU A 141 -13.25 6.24 -1.16
CA GLU A 141 -14.57 5.75 -1.55
C GLU A 141 -14.60 4.22 -1.53
N ASP A 142 -15.78 3.64 -1.39
CA ASP A 142 -15.95 2.17 -1.44
C ASP A 142 -15.98 1.64 -2.88
N SER A 143 -16.03 2.53 -3.89
CA SER A 143 -16.04 2.17 -5.30
C SER A 143 -15.21 3.14 -6.13
N MET A 144 -14.44 2.60 -7.09
CA MET A 144 -13.58 3.35 -7.99
C MET A 144 -14.35 4.39 -8.84
N HIS A 145 -15.57 4.07 -9.26
CA HIS A 145 -16.40 4.97 -10.07
C HIS A 145 -16.71 6.29 -9.34
N LEU A 146 -16.87 6.26 -8.01
CA LEU A 146 -17.20 7.44 -7.20
C LEU A 146 -16.05 8.45 -7.12
N LEU A 147 -14.83 7.99 -7.40
CA LEU A 147 -13.65 8.85 -7.48
C LEU A 147 -13.55 9.60 -8.81
N GLY A 148 -14.47 9.39 -9.76
CA GLY A 148 -14.35 9.97 -11.11
C GLY A 148 -13.16 9.38 -11.88
N TRP A 149 -12.72 8.18 -11.50
CA TRP A 149 -11.68 7.46 -12.21
C TRP A 149 -12.31 6.63 -13.33
N GLU A 150 -12.31 7.18 -14.54
CA GLU A 150 -12.70 6.41 -15.72
C GLU A 150 -11.61 5.38 -16.04
N ASP A 151 -12.00 4.12 -16.02
CA ASP A 151 -11.19 3.02 -16.54
C ASP A 151 -11.22 3.12 -18.07
N LYS A 152 -10.32 3.92 -18.63
CA LYS A 152 -10.08 3.91 -20.09
C LYS A 152 -9.41 2.57 -20.36
N GLY A 153 -10.24 1.54 -20.58
CA GLY A 153 -9.82 0.16 -20.71
C GLY A 153 -8.57 0.06 -21.56
N MET A 154 -7.53 -0.55 -20.99
CA MET A 154 -6.44 -1.12 -21.76
C MET A 154 -7.08 -2.21 -22.63
N SER A 155 -7.46 -1.81 -23.84
CA SER A 155 -7.93 -2.69 -24.91
C SER A 155 -6.73 -3.28 -25.63
#